data_AF-A0A971XM09-F1
#
_entry.id   AF-A0A971XM09-F1
#
_cell.length_a   1.000
_cell.length_b   1.000
_cell.length_c   1.000
_cell.angle_alpha   90.00
_cell.angle_beta   90.00
_cell.angle_gamma   90.00
#
_symmetry.space_group_name_H-M   'P 1'
#
loop_
_entity.id
_entity.type
_entity.pdbx_description
1 polymer ?
#
loop_
_entity_poly.entity_id
_entity_poly.type
_entity_poly.pdbx_seq_one_letter_code
_entity_poly.pdbx_strand_id
1 'polypeptide(L)'
;VVTGLAWTAVGGEILFVESSLSRGKGARLTLTGNLGEVMKESAMLAMEYLHSHAEELQIAPDIFENWNTHIHVPEGAIPKDGPSAGITMITSLASIYTQRKVRPNLAMTGEITLRGKVLPVGGIREKILAAKRAGIKDIILCKENKKDIDEIKADYLQGLTFHYVSDVIEVLELALLEEKVKNAKDFTVKSEEK
;
A
#
# COMPACT_ATOMS: atom_id res chain seq x y z
N VAL A 1 1.06 5.32 7.55
CA VAL A 1 2.34 4.84 7.00
C VAL A 1 2.24 3.34 6.80
N VAL A 2 2.64 2.84 5.64
CA VAL A 2 2.67 1.41 5.29
C VAL A 2 4.05 1.06 4.76
N THR A 3 4.57 -0.09 5.16
CA THR A 3 5.90 -0.56 4.73
C THR A 3 5.78 -1.41 3.47
N GLY A 4 6.43 -0.98 2.39
CA GLY A 4 6.55 -1.73 1.14
C GLY A 4 7.97 -2.25 0.92
N LEU A 5 8.12 -3.19 0.00
CA LEU A 5 9.43 -3.69 -0.44
C LEU A 5 9.67 -3.32 -1.91
N ALA A 6 10.71 -2.54 -2.15
CA ALA A 6 11.15 -2.15 -3.49
C ALA A 6 12.41 -2.91 -3.89
N TRP A 7 12.66 -2.90 -5.20
CA TRP A 7 13.95 -3.28 -5.76
C TRP A 7 14.53 -2.05 -6.46
N THR A 8 15.77 -1.73 -6.15
CA THR A 8 16.53 -0.64 -6.78
C THR A 8 17.78 -1.21 -7.46
N ALA A 9 18.50 -0.37 -8.21
CA ALA A 9 19.76 -0.77 -8.85
C ALA A 9 20.83 -1.24 -7.86
N VAL A 10 20.73 -0.87 -6.58
CA VAL A 10 21.68 -1.28 -5.52
C VAL A 10 21.15 -2.43 -4.65
N GLY A 11 19.97 -2.97 -4.97
CA GLY A 11 19.36 -4.11 -4.29
C GLY A 11 17.98 -3.81 -3.68
N GLY A 12 17.53 -4.73 -2.83
CA GLY A 12 16.23 -4.64 -2.16
C GLY A 12 16.25 -3.60 -1.04
N GLU A 13 15.19 -2.80 -0.97
CA GLU A 13 15.05 -1.69 -0.03
C GLU A 13 13.64 -1.67 0.59
N ILE A 14 13.56 -1.15 1.81
CA ILE A 14 12.29 -0.83 2.47
C ILE A 14 11.83 0.55 2.02
N LEU A 15 10.59 0.65 1.57
CA LEU A 15 9.95 1.94 1.30
C LEU A 15 8.82 2.18 2.30
N PHE A 16 8.62 3.43 2.67
CA PHE A 16 7.50 3.84 3.50
C PHE A 16 6.52 4.62 2.63
N VAL A 17 5.27 4.17 2.55
CA VAL A 17 4.20 4.93 1.90
C VAL A 17 3.42 5.65 2.96
N GLU A 18 3.42 6.98 2.87
CA GLU A 18 2.64 7.86 3.71
C GLU A 18 1.47 8.42 2.91
N SER A 19 0.31 8.53 3.55
CA SER A 19 -0.89 9.07 2.95
C SER A 19 -1.58 10.01 3.93
N SER A 20 -2.19 11.06 3.42
CA SER A 20 -2.94 12.02 4.22
C SER A 20 -4.17 12.55 3.49
N LEU A 21 -5.15 12.98 4.29
CA LEU A 21 -6.36 13.64 3.83
C LEU A 21 -6.44 15.07 4.38
N SER A 22 -6.67 16.02 3.48
CA SER A 22 -6.94 17.42 3.80
C SER A 22 -8.28 17.85 3.21
N ARG A 23 -9.04 18.70 3.91
CA ARG A 23 -10.32 19.18 3.39
C ARG A 23 -10.08 20.06 2.18
N GLY A 24 -10.85 19.85 1.12
CA GLY A 24 -10.79 20.68 -0.08
C GLY A 24 -11.72 20.16 -1.17
N LYS A 25 -12.19 21.08 -2.02
CA LYS A 25 -13.08 20.74 -3.14
C LYS A 25 -12.24 20.24 -4.32
N GLY A 26 -12.67 19.16 -4.97
CA GLY A 26 -12.15 18.74 -6.28
C GLY A 26 -11.31 17.47 -6.33
N ALA A 27 -11.42 16.57 -5.34
CA ALA A 27 -10.85 15.21 -5.38
C ALA A 27 -9.37 15.12 -5.80
N ARG A 28 -8.52 16.06 -5.35
CA ARG A 28 -7.15 16.13 -5.85
C ARG A 28 -6.27 15.02 -5.26
N LEU A 29 -5.66 14.21 -6.12
CA LEU A 29 -4.56 13.31 -5.77
C LEU A 29 -3.20 14.01 -6.01
N THR A 30 -2.40 14.14 -4.95
CA THR A 30 -1.04 14.69 -5.00
C THR A 30 -0.02 13.60 -4.68
N LEU A 31 1.01 13.48 -5.51
CA LEU A 31 2.06 12.47 -5.39
C LEU A 31 3.42 13.15 -5.23
N THR A 32 4.20 12.74 -4.22
CA THR A 32 5.52 13.30 -3.93
C THR A 32 6.49 12.20 -3.49
N GLY A 33 7.80 12.50 -3.54
CA GLY A 33 8.85 11.52 -3.17
C GLY A 33 9.69 11.00 -4.34
N ASN A 34 9.78 11.78 -5.43
CA ASN A 34 10.53 11.45 -6.65
C ASN A 34 10.08 10.12 -7.28
N LEU A 35 8.77 10.03 -7.53
CA LEU A 35 8.14 8.87 -8.15
C LEU A 35 8.29 8.95 -9.67
N GLY A 36 8.71 7.85 -10.29
CA GLY A 36 8.62 7.66 -11.73
C GLY A 36 7.19 7.40 -12.20
N GLU A 37 7.00 7.32 -13.52
CA GLU A 37 5.67 7.24 -14.12
C GLU A 37 4.93 5.95 -13.74
N VAL A 38 5.62 4.80 -13.69
CA VAL A 38 4.98 3.52 -13.36
C VAL A 38 4.50 3.51 -11.90
N MET A 39 5.26 4.12 -11.00
CA MET A 39 4.86 4.23 -9.60
C MET A 39 3.72 5.23 -9.40
N LYS A 40 3.65 6.31 -10.21
CA LYS A 40 2.50 7.22 -10.24
C LYS A 40 1.24 6.51 -10.75
N GLU A 41 1.37 5.71 -11.82
CA GLU A 41 0.27 4.88 -12.32
C GLU A 41 -0.23 3.90 -11.27
N SER A 42 0.66 3.28 -10.51
CA SER A 42 0.29 2.39 -9.41
C SER A 42 -0.52 3.09 -8.33
N ALA A 43 -0.19 4.35 -8.01
CA ALA A 43 -0.96 5.17 -7.07
C ALA A 43 -2.34 5.55 -7.63
N MET A 44 -2.44 5.86 -8.92
CA MET A 44 -3.72 6.13 -9.59
C MET A 44 -4.60 4.88 -9.61
N LEU A 45 -4.05 3.72 -9.99
CA LEU A 45 -4.74 2.42 -9.95
C LEU A 45 -5.29 2.10 -8.56
N ALA A 46 -4.51 2.37 -7.51
CA ALA A 46 -4.94 2.17 -6.13
C ALA A 46 -6.13 3.09 -5.78
N MET A 47 -6.06 4.36 -6.17
CA MET A 47 -7.16 5.30 -5.94
C MET A 47 -8.43 4.86 -6.69
N GLU A 48 -8.32 4.48 -7.96
CA GLU A 48 -9.47 4.03 -8.76
C GLU A 48 -10.08 2.72 -8.24
N TYR A 49 -9.26 1.81 -7.70
CA TYR A 49 -9.77 0.61 -7.03
C TYR A 49 -10.60 0.98 -5.80
N LEU A 50 -10.12 1.91 -4.96
CA LEU A 50 -10.88 2.37 -3.79
C LEU A 50 -12.21 3.02 -4.17
N HIS A 51 -12.23 3.84 -5.21
CA HIS A 51 -13.47 4.44 -5.71
C HIS A 51 -14.47 3.38 -6.17
N SER A 52 -14.01 2.40 -6.97
CA SER A 52 -14.89 1.36 -7.53
C SER A 52 -15.38 0.34 -6.50
N HIS A 53 -14.72 0.22 -5.34
CA HIS A 53 -15.07 -0.72 -4.26
C HIS A 53 -15.45 0.00 -2.96
N ALA A 54 -15.82 1.28 -3.03
CA ALA A 54 -16.10 2.10 -1.85
C ALA A 54 -17.20 1.51 -0.96
N GLU A 55 -18.27 0.98 -1.56
CA GLU A 55 -19.39 0.35 -0.83
C GLU A 55 -18.94 -0.89 -0.05
N GLU A 56 -18.20 -1.80 -0.70
CA GLU A 56 -17.63 -3.01 -0.08
C GLU A 56 -16.69 -2.67 1.08
N LEU A 57 -15.90 -1.61 0.92
CA LEU A 57 -14.96 -1.12 1.92
C LEU A 57 -15.59 -0.21 2.98
N GLN A 58 -16.91 0.02 2.91
CA GLN A 58 -17.67 0.90 3.82
C GLN A 58 -17.12 2.34 3.86
N ILE A 59 -16.69 2.84 2.71
CA ILE A 59 -16.22 4.22 2.51
C ILE A 59 -17.37 5.02 1.91
N ALA A 60 -17.72 6.14 2.53
CA ALA A 60 -18.77 7.02 2.00
C ALA A 60 -18.28 7.70 0.69
N PRO A 61 -19.03 7.61 -0.42
CA PRO A 61 -18.57 8.11 -1.72
C PRO A 61 -18.29 9.61 -1.77
N ASP A 62 -19.01 10.41 -0.98
CA ASP A 62 -18.87 11.86 -0.87
C ASP A 62 -17.50 12.30 -0.32
N ILE A 63 -16.80 11.43 0.41
CA ILE A 63 -15.47 11.71 0.95
C ILE A 63 -14.50 12.03 -0.18
N PHE A 64 -14.58 11.30 -1.30
CA PHE A 64 -13.65 11.45 -2.41
C PHE A 64 -13.77 12.83 -3.09
N GLU A 65 -14.94 13.47 -3.05
CA GLU A 65 -15.16 14.79 -3.65
C GLU A 65 -14.74 15.95 -2.73
N ASN A 66 -14.78 15.71 -1.41
CA ASN A 66 -14.62 16.73 -0.37
C ASN A 66 -13.25 16.71 0.33
N TRP A 67 -12.42 15.74 0.00
CA TRP A 67 -11.08 15.58 0.56
C TRP A 67 -10.03 15.41 -0.53
N ASN A 68 -8.92 16.13 -0.36
CA ASN A 68 -7.72 15.97 -1.17
C ASN A 68 -6.84 14.89 -0.54
N THR A 69 -6.32 14.01 -1.40
CA THR A 69 -5.41 12.92 -1.04
C THR A 69 -3.99 13.30 -1.37
N HIS A 70 -3.07 13.07 -0.45
CA HIS A 70 -1.64 13.23 -0.71
C HIS A 70 -0.90 11.96 -0.33
N ILE A 71 -0.20 11.36 -1.29
CA ILE A 71 0.73 10.25 -1.08
C ILE A 71 2.17 10.78 -1.13
N HIS A 72 2.96 10.41 -0.12
CA HIS A 72 4.37 10.71 -0.02
C HIS A 72 5.18 9.42 0.17
N VAL A 73 6.28 9.30 -0.56
CA VAL A 73 7.23 8.18 -0.42
C VAL A 73 8.65 8.73 -0.20
N PRO A 74 9.10 8.87 1.05
CA PRO A 74 10.45 9.35 1.35
C PRO A 74 11.52 8.33 0.93
N GLU A 75 12.76 8.73 0.68
CA GLU A 75 13.31 10.10 0.68
C GLU A 75 13.18 10.78 -0.69
N GLY A 76 12.84 12.06 -0.76
CA GLY A 76 12.56 12.76 -2.02
C GLY A 76 13.74 12.91 -2.99
N ALA A 77 14.97 12.60 -2.59
CA ALA A 77 16.14 12.67 -3.48
C ALA A 77 16.30 11.41 -4.34
N ILE A 78 15.87 10.24 -3.83
CA ILE A 78 16.09 8.95 -4.46
C ILE A 78 14.92 8.63 -5.40
N PRO A 79 15.15 8.46 -6.71
CA PRO A 79 14.10 8.06 -7.64
C PRO A 79 13.50 6.70 -7.26
N LYS A 80 12.18 6.60 -7.29
CA LYS A 80 11.44 5.36 -7.00
C LYS A 80 10.50 5.08 -8.15
N ASP A 81 10.67 3.94 -8.79
CA ASP A 81 9.81 3.55 -9.90
C ASP A 81 9.54 2.05 -9.92
N GLY A 82 8.49 1.68 -10.64
CA GLY A 82 8.04 0.30 -10.80
C GLY A 82 6.75 -0.04 -10.05
N PRO A 83 6.07 -1.12 -10.46
CA PRO A 83 4.69 -1.37 -10.05
C PRO A 83 4.57 -2.08 -8.69
N SER A 84 5.69 -2.51 -8.12
CA SER A 84 5.68 -3.45 -6.99
C SER A 84 5.17 -2.90 -5.66
N ALA A 85 4.93 -1.59 -5.57
CA ALA A 85 4.32 -0.94 -4.42
C ALA A 85 2.79 -0.83 -4.50
N GLY A 86 2.14 -1.38 -5.54
CA GLY A 86 0.70 -1.29 -5.74
C GLY A 86 -0.12 -1.70 -4.51
N ILE A 87 0.17 -2.88 -3.93
CA ILE A 87 -0.53 -3.33 -2.71
C ILE A 87 -0.18 -2.49 -1.47
N THR A 88 0.97 -1.82 -1.47
CA THR A 88 1.37 -0.90 -0.39
C THR A 88 0.58 0.42 -0.48
N MET A 89 0.43 0.94 -1.70
CA MET A 89 -0.32 2.17 -1.97
C MET A 89 -1.79 1.99 -1.61
N ILE A 90 -2.42 0.90 -2.06
CA ILE A 90 -3.83 0.64 -1.77
C ILE A 90 -4.09 0.46 -0.28
N THR A 91 -3.20 -0.24 0.44
CA THR A 91 -3.31 -0.38 1.90
C THR A 91 -3.18 0.97 2.61
N SER A 92 -2.25 1.81 2.16
CA SER A 92 -2.03 3.14 2.75
C SER A 92 -3.24 4.06 2.53
N LEU A 93 -3.83 4.00 1.35
CA LEU A 93 -5.04 4.75 1.03
C LEU A 93 -6.26 4.19 1.78
N ALA A 94 -6.48 2.87 1.75
CA ALA A 94 -7.59 2.23 2.45
C ALA A 94 -7.55 2.53 3.96
N SER A 95 -6.37 2.55 4.57
CA SER A 95 -6.19 2.95 5.98
C SER A 95 -6.70 4.37 6.25
N ILE A 96 -6.34 5.36 5.41
CA ILE A 96 -6.80 6.74 5.62
C ILE A 96 -8.27 6.97 5.26
N TYR A 97 -8.86 6.18 4.37
CA TYR A 97 -10.29 6.32 4.06
C TYR A 97 -11.19 5.60 5.06
N THR A 98 -10.77 4.43 5.54
CA THR A 98 -11.52 3.66 6.57
C THR A 98 -11.19 4.11 8.00
N GLN A 99 -10.14 4.91 8.17
CA GLN A 99 -9.56 5.31 9.46
C GLN A 99 -9.05 4.13 10.30
N ARG A 100 -8.86 2.95 9.68
CA ARG A 100 -8.35 1.73 10.33
C ARG A 100 -6.84 1.75 10.46
N LYS A 101 -6.33 1.24 11.58
CA LYS A 101 -4.89 1.12 11.82
C LYS A 101 -4.27 0.06 10.92
N VAL A 102 -3.04 0.31 10.47
CA VAL A 102 -2.22 -0.69 9.77
C VAL A 102 -1.56 -1.59 10.82
N ARG A 103 -1.58 -2.90 10.58
CA ARG A 103 -0.92 -3.90 11.43
C ARG A 103 0.58 -3.63 11.51
N PRO A 104 1.18 -3.55 12.71
CA PRO A 104 2.61 -3.29 12.85
C PRO A 104 3.47 -4.48 12.37
N ASN A 105 4.76 -4.22 12.11
CA ASN A 105 5.78 -5.23 11.72
C ASN A 105 5.45 -6.05 10.46
N LEU A 106 4.69 -5.44 9.55
CA LEU A 106 4.26 -6.02 8.29
C LEU A 106 4.92 -5.27 7.12
N ALA A 107 5.44 -5.99 6.14
CA ALA A 107 5.78 -5.44 4.83
C ALA A 107 5.03 -6.14 3.70
N MET A 108 4.99 -5.51 2.54
CA MET A 108 4.28 -6.05 1.39
C MET A 108 4.91 -5.68 0.05
N THR A 109 4.75 -6.55 -0.95
CA THR A 109 5.13 -6.28 -2.34
C THR A 109 4.15 -6.96 -3.29
N GLY A 110 3.77 -6.26 -4.34
CA GLY A 110 2.80 -6.74 -5.30
C GLY A 110 2.27 -5.60 -6.16
N GLU A 111 2.11 -5.89 -7.44
CA GLU A 111 1.39 -5.03 -8.37
C GLU A 111 -0.12 -5.29 -8.24
N ILE A 112 -0.94 -4.29 -8.55
CA ILE A 112 -2.40 -4.41 -8.52
C ILE A 112 -2.99 -4.09 -9.88
N THR A 113 -4.15 -4.67 -10.15
CA THR A 113 -5.00 -4.32 -11.30
C THR A 113 -6.24 -3.57 -10.83
N LEU A 114 -6.93 -2.87 -11.73
CA LEU A 114 -8.25 -2.28 -11.46
C LEU A 114 -9.31 -3.31 -11.02
N ARG A 115 -9.10 -4.59 -11.32
CA ARG A 115 -10.00 -5.69 -10.94
C ARG A 115 -9.67 -6.29 -9.56
N GLY A 116 -8.72 -5.73 -8.82
CA GLY A 116 -8.32 -6.24 -7.51
C GLY A 116 -7.31 -7.37 -7.54
N LYS A 117 -6.88 -7.87 -8.70
CA LYS A 117 -5.83 -8.90 -8.75
C LYS A 117 -4.48 -8.38 -8.30
N VAL A 118 -3.81 -9.19 -7.47
CA VAL A 118 -2.42 -8.99 -7.05
C VAL A 118 -1.51 -9.78 -7.99
N LEU A 119 -0.66 -9.07 -8.73
CA LEU A 119 0.24 -9.64 -9.71
C LEU A 119 1.65 -9.89 -9.12
N PRO A 120 2.36 -10.92 -9.63
CA PRO A 120 3.71 -11.23 -9.16
C PRO A 120 4.70 -10.14 -9.54
N VAL A 121 5.73 -9.98 -8.72
CA VAL A 121 6.78 -8.99 -8.90
C VAL A 121 8.17 -9.63 -8.89
N GLY A 122 9.16 -8.93 -9.45
CA GLY A 122 10.56 -9.35 -9.44
C GLY A 122 11.33 -8.95 -8.16
N GLY A 123 12.57 -9.45 -8.07
CA GLY A 123 13.53 -9.11 -7.01
C GLY A 123 13.14 -9.63 -5.64
N ILE A 124 12.43 -10.77 -5.58
CA ILE A 124 11.88 -11.32 -4.32
C ILE A 124 12.99 -11.60 -3.32
N ARG A 125 14.07 -12.27 -3.72
CA ARG A 125 15.19 -12.59 -2.83
C ARG A 125 15.75 -11.34 -2.15
N GLU A 126 16.04 -10.30 -2.91
CA GLU A 126 16.61 -9.06 -2.40
C GLU A 126 15.62 -8.34 -1.46
N LYS A 127 14.33 -8.31 -1.82
CA LYS A 127 13.25 -7.74 -1.01
C LYS A 127 13.08 -8.45 0.33
N ILE A 128 13.10 -9.78 0.34
CA ILE A 128 12.97 -10.58 1.57
C ILE A 128 14.17 -10.35 2.49
N LEU A 129 15.39 -10.29 1.93
CA LEU A 129 16.59 -9.99 2.70
C LEU A 129 16.55 -8.56 3.28
N ALA A 130 16.00 -7.59 2.55
CA ALA A 130 15.79 -6.24 3.05
C ALA A 130 14.79 -6.21 4.21
N ALA A 131 13.64 -6.88 4.08
CA ALA A 131 12.64 -7.03 5.14
C ALA A 131 13.26 -7.61 6.41
N LYS A 132 14.03 -8.69 6.28
CA LYS A 132 14.72 -9.34 7.40
C LYS A 132 15.73 -8.42 8.08
N ARG A 133 16.54 -7.68 7.31
CA ARG A 133 17.49 -6.69 7.87
C ARG A 133 16.79 -5.57 8.64
N ALA A 134 15.58 -5.19 8.21
CA ALA A 134 14.76 -4.18 8.88
C ALA A 134 13.96 -4.74 10.08
N GLY A 135 14.14 -6.01 10.45
CA GLY A 135 13.45 -6.63 11.59
C GLY A 135 11.97 -6.97 11.32
N ILE A 136 11.54 -6.94 10.06
CA ILE A 136 10.17 -7.26 9.66
C ILE A 136 9.99 -8.78 9.68
N LYS A 137 8.86 -9.24 10.22
CA LYS A 137 8.56 -10.66 10.36
C LYS A 137 7.49 -11.13 9.39
N ASP A 138 6.47 -10.31 9.16
CA ASP A 138 5.34 -10.66 8.32
C ASP A 138 5.47 -10.01 6.94
N ILE A 139 5.32 -10.82 5.89
CA ILE A 139 5.47 -10.36 4.51
C ILE A 139 4.28 -10.81 3.67
N ILE A 140 3.54 -9.86 3.08
CA ILE A 140 2.48 -10.12 2.11
C ILE A 140 3.05 -10.06 0.69
N LEU A 141 2.78 -11.08 -0.11
CA LEU A 141 3.18 -11.15 -1.51
C LEU A 141 2.21 -11.97 -2.36
N CYS A 142 2.27 -11.78 -3.68
CA CYS A 142 1.47 -12.55 -4.62
C CYS A 142 1.70 -14.06 -4.43
N LYS A 143 0.63 -14.85 -4.48
CA LYS A 143 0.66 -16.31 -4.45
C LYS A 143 1.62 -16.90 -5.48
N GLU A 144 1.68 -16.32 -6.68
CA GLU A 144 2.57 -16.79 -7.73
C GLU A 144 4.06 -16.59 -7.42
N ASN A 145 4.40 -15.67 -6.51
CA ASN A 145 5.78 -15.49 -6.04
C ASN A 145 6.24 -16.55 -5.03
N LYS A 146 5.37 -17.49 -4.63
CA LYS A 146 5.77 -18.61 -3.75
C LYS A 146 6.92 -19.42 -4.37
N LYS A 147 6.93 -19.60 -5.68
CA LYS A 147 8.02 -20.29 -6.40
C LYS A 147 9.38 -19.62 -6.15
N ASP A 148 9.41 -18.28 -6.13
CA ASP A 148 10.64 -17.51 -5.91
C ASP A 148 11.11 -17.62 -4.44
N ILE A 149 10.18 -17.79 -3.49
CA ILE A 149 10.51 -18.07 -2.09
C ILE A 149 11.08 -19.47 -1.92
N ASP A 150 10.49 -20.47 -2.58
CA ASP A 150 10.93 -21.87 -2.51
C ASP A 150 12.36 -22.07 -3.05
N GLU A 151 12.86 -21.17 -3.90
CA GLU A 151 14.23 -21.14 -4.40
C GLU A 151 15.27 -20.57 -3.41
N ILE A 152 14.82 -19.88 -2.34
CA ILE A 152 15.70 -19.27 -1.35
C ILE A 152 16.07 -20.30 -0.28
N LYS A 153 17.36 -20.41 0.07
CA LYS A 153 17.82 -21.32 1.14
C LYS A 153 17.09 -21.02 2.46
N ALA A 154 16.61 -22.06 3.12
CA ALA A 154 15.79 -21.97 4.34
C ALA A 154 16.41 -21.10 5.45
N ASP A 155 17.74 -21.12 5.61
CA ASP A 155 18.45 -20.30 6.60
C ASP A 155 18.18 -18.79 6.42
N TYR A 156 18.01 -18.34 5.17
CA TYR A 156 17.67 -16.95 4.88
C TYR A 156 16.21 -16.61 5.21
N LEU A 157 15.33 -17.60 5.21
CA LEU A 157 13.89 -17.45 5.46
C LEU A 157 13.52 -17.57 6.95
N GLN A 158 14.42 -18.11 7.78
CA GLN A 158 14.15 -18.30 9.21
C GLN A 158 13.69 -17.00 9.89
N GLY A 159 12.59 -17.10 10.64
CA GLY A 159 11.99 -15.99 11.39
C GLY A 159 11.02 -15.11 10.59
N LEU A 160 10.80 -15.43 9.30
CA LEU A 160 9.83 -14.75 8.44
C LEU A 160 8.55 -15.58 8.28
N THR A 161 7.42 -14.90 8.21
CA THR A 161 6.10 -15.46 7.92
C THR A 161 5.61 -14.85 6.61
N PHE A 162 5.25 -15.71 5.66
CA PHE A 162 4.79 -15.29 4.34
C PHE A 162 3.28 -15.48 4.22
N HIS A 163 2.61 -14.42 3.78
CA HIS A 163 1.17 -14.38 3.51
C HIS A 163 0.97 -14.27 2.00
N TYR A 164 0.52 -15.35 1.38
CA TYR A 164 0.35 -15.44 -0.07
C TYR A 164 -1.07 -15.05 -0.45
N VAL A 165 -1.21 -13.99 -1.25
CA VAL A 165 -2.50 -13.41 -1.64
C VAL A 165 -2.71 -13.45 -3.15
N SER A 166 -3.97 -13.43 -3.59
CA SER A 166 -4.32 -13.30 -5.01
C SER A 166 -5.13 -12.05 -5.32
N ASP A 167 -5.74 -11.46 -4.30
CA ASP A 167 -6.65 -10.33 -4.41
C ASP A 167 -6.36 -9.23 -3.38
N VAL A 168 -6.72 -7.99 -3.71
CA VAL A 168 -6.49 -6.81 -2.88
C VAL A 168 -7.28 -6.90 -1.58
N ILE A 169 -8.49 -7.47 -1.58
CA ILE A 169 -9.27 -7.64 -0.35
C ILE A 169 -8.51 -8.48 0.68
N GLU A 170 -7.87 -9.59 0.25
CA GLU A 170 -7.03 -10.41 1.13
C GLU A 170 -5.88 -9.59 1.74
N VAL A 171 -5.26 -8.69 0.96
CA VAL A 171 -4.22 -7.79 1.46
C VAL A 171 -4.78 -6.89 2.55
N LEU A 172 -5.92 -6.25 2.30
CA LEU A 172 -6.52 -5.27 3.22
C LEU A 172 -6.98 -5.94 4.53
N GLU A 173 -7.53 -7.15 4.46
CA GLU A 173 -7.90 -7.95 5.64
C GLU A 173 -6.69 -8.32 6.50
N LEU A 174 -5.58 -8.72 5.88
CA LEU A 174 -4.34 -9.04 6.59
C LEU A 174 -3.64 -7.79 7.16
N ALA A 175 -3.75 -6.66 6.46
CA ALA A 175 -2.96 -5.47 6.74
C ALA A 175 -3.67 -4.44 7.63
N LEU A 176 -5.00 -4.38 7.64
CA LEU A 176 -5.76 -3.40 8.42
C LEU A 176 -6.42 -4.05 9.64
N LEU A 177 -6.20 -3.45 10.81
CA LEU A 177 -6.89 -3.83 12.04
C LEU A 177 -8.32 -3.30 12.02
N GLU A 178 -9.25 -3.96 12.70
CA GLU A 178 -10.62 -3.43 12.91
C GLU A 178 -10.60 -2.14 13.75
N GLU A 179 -9.57 -1.96 14.58
CA GLU A 179 -9.41 -0.78 15.42
C GLU A 179 -9.15 0.49 14.57
N LYS A 180 -9.96 1.53 14.81
CA LYS A 180 -9.75 2.86 14.23
C LYS A 180 -8.59 3.60 14.91
N VAL A 181 -8.04 4.59 14.22
CA VAL A 181 -7.05 5.51 14.79
C VAL A 181 -7.65 6.37 15.91
N LYS A 182 -6.84 6.76 16.90
CA LYS A 182 -7.29 7.48 18.11
C LYS A 182 -8.07 8.77 17.81
N ASN A 183 -7.65 9.51 16.79
CA ASN A 183 -8.25 10.78 16.37
C ASN A 183 -8.86 10.62 14.98
N ALA A 184 -9.78 9.66 14.83
CA ALA A 184 -10.45 9.42 13.56
C ALA A 184 -11.16 10.70 13.08
N LYS A 185 -10.93 11.05 11.81
CA LYS A 185 -11.55 12.23 11.19
C LYS A 185 -13.06 12.01 11.07
N ASP A 186 -13.81 13.08 11.34
CA ASP A 186 -15.23 13.15 11.01
C ASP A 186 -15.37 13.52 9.53
N PHE A 187 -15.88 12.55 8.78
CA PHE A 187 -16.11 12.65 7.34
C PHE A 187 -17.49 13.18 6.96
N THR A 188 -18.36 13.46 7.92
CA THR A 188 -19.68 14.02 7.62
C THR A 188 -19.54 15.36 6.88
N VAL A 189 -20.05 15.40 5.65
CA VAL A 189 -20.14 16.62 4.87
C VAL A 189 -21.28 17.43 5.46
N LYS A 190 -20.94 18.47 6.24
CA LYS A 190 -21.95 19.45 6.67
C LYS A 190 -22.41 20.18 5.42
N SER A 191 -23.66 19.94 5.01
CA SER A 191 -24.32 20.79 4.02
C SER A 191 -24.27 22.22 4.54
N GLU A 192 -23.56 23.10 3.83
CA GLU A 192 -23.70 24.54 4.07
C GLU A 192 -25.18 24.86 3.84
N GLU A 193 -25.90 25.22 4.91
CA GLU A 193 -27.24 25.79 4.81
C GLU A 193 -27.12 27.01 3.88
N LYS A 194 -27.88 26.98 2.79
CA LYS A 194 -27.94 28.04 1.77
C LYS A 194 -28.39 29.37 2.36
#